data_AF-A0A955NKF7-F1
#
_entry.id   AF-A0A955NKF7-F1
#
_cell.length_a   1.000
_cell.length_b   1.000
_cell.length_c   1.000
_cell.angle_alpha   90.00
_cell.angle_beta   90.00
_cell.angle_gamma   90.00
#
_symmetry.space_group_name_H-M   'P 1'
#
loop_
_entity.id
_entity.type
_entity.pdbx_description
1 polymer ?
#
loop_
_entity_poly.entity_id
_entity_poly.type
_entity_poly.pdbx_seq_one_letter_code
_entity_poly.pdbx_strand_id
1 'polypeptide(L)'
;MVEYQKTYNQFLEFLSSFKDTFSDDYEKKLINLILSNFDEVAQKGTAGGGRAKLLDTLIKAQGDSASSEPPTTNVLGEESGFPFTRLDRLEVEHFRGFSNHEQFDLSKSFTFIYGPNGAGKSSICEAIEYAMLGYIQEAISKRIPINEYIKNHFSKRRQCPHLIGLDRDGNEFPIEANPSQFAFCFIEKSRIDRFGRLSANTPAEIQEVLADLFGLTEFNDFVKKFTPNITSYIDTFG
;
A
#
# COMPACT_ATOMS: atom_id res chain seq x y z
N MET A 1 -10.10 3.44 11.95
CA MET A 1 -9.02 3.32 10.96
C MET A 1 -8.73 1.84 10.83
N VAL A 2 -8.65 1.33 9.60
CA VAL A 2 -8.38 -0.08 9.34
C VAL A 2 -6.91 -0.35 9.67
N GLU A 3 -6.62 -1.36 10.48
CA GLU A 3 -5.24 -1.72 10.87
C GLU A 3 -4.41 -2.10 9.62
N TYR A 4 -5.07 -2.76 8.66
CA TYR A 4 -4.49 -3.19 7.38
C TYR A 4 -4.85 -2.25 6.21
N GLN A 5 -4.79 -0.93 6.42
CA GLN A 5 -5.26 0.08 5.44
C GLN A 5 -4.67 -0.10 4.03
N LYS A 6 -3.38 -0.43 3.90
CA LYS A 6 -2.72 -0.63 2.59
C LYS A 6 -3.30 -1.83 1.84
N THR A 7 -3.39 -2.98 2.51
CA THR A 7 -3.96 -4.20 1.94
C THR A 7 -5.44 -4.05 1.63
N TYR A 8 -6.18 -3.31 2.47
CA TYR A 8 -7.59 -2.99 2.24
C TYR A 8 -7.79 -2.19 0.95
N ASN A 9 -7.01 -1.13 0.74
CA ASN A 9 -7.07 -0.32 -0.49
C ASN A 9 -6.71 -1.16 -1.73
N GLN A 10 -5.65 -1.97 -1.64
CA GLN A 10 -5.26 -2.89 -2.72
C GLN A 10 -6.36 -3.93 -3.02
N PHE A 11 -7.11 -4.38 -2.01
CA PHE A 11 -8.26 -5.26 -2.22
C PHE A 11 -9.42 -4.54 -2.91
N LEU A 12 -9.70 -3.27 -2.56
CA LEU A 12 -10.70 -2.46 -3.28
C LEU A 12 -10.33 -2.23 -4.74
N GLU A 13 -9.06 -1.93 -5.04
CA GLU A 13 -8.54 -1.82 -6.41
C GLU A 13 -8.70 -3.11 -7.20
N PHE A 14 -8.36 -4.24 -6.58
CA PHE A 14 -8.61 -5.56 -7.16
C PHE A 14 -10.10 -5.72 -7.50
N LEU A 15 -11.01 -5.47 -6.56
CA LEU A 15 -12.45 -5.62 -6.79
C LEU A 15 -12.95 -4.69 -7.91
N SER A 16 -12.45 -3.46 -7.99
CA SER A 16 -12.80 -2.52 -9.06
C SER A 16 -12.36 -3.01 -10.44
N SER A 17 -11.17 -3.64 -10.53
CA SER A 17 -10.61 -4.19 -11.77
C SER A 17 -11.39 -5.40 -12.30
N PHE A 18 -12.18 -6.05 -11.45
CA PHE A 18 -12.98 -7.23 -11.77
C PHE A 18 -14.49 -7.01 -11.60
N LYS A 19 -14.94 -5.76 -11.50
CA LYS A 19 -16.34 -5.41 -11.18
C LYS A 19 -17.36 -6.06 -12.12
N ASP A 20 -17.02 -6.17 -13.41
CA ASP A 20 -17.89 -6.78 -14.43
C ASP A 20 -17.85 -8.32 -14.43
N THR A 21 -16.93 -8.92 -13.67
CA THR A 21 -16.75 -10.38 -13.58
C THR A 21 -17.64 -11.00 -12.49
N PHE A 22 -17.99 -10.23 -11.45
CA PHE A 22 -18.80 -10.72 -10.33
C PHE A 22 -20.31 -10.67 -10.67
N SER A 23 -20.78 -11.70 -11.37
CA SER A 23 -22.18 -11.78 -11.79
C SER A 23 -23.12 -12.32 -10.71
N ASP A 24 -22.62 -13.12 -9.78
CA ASP A 24 -23.45 -13.83 -8.79
C ASP A 24 -23.68 -12.98 -7.53
N ASP A 25 -24.90 -13.01 -7.00
CA ASP A 25 -25.28 -12.28 -5.79
C ASP A 25 -24.58 -12.86 -4.55
N TYR A 26 -24.29 -14.15 -4.53
CA TYR A 26 -23.53 -14.77 -3.44
C TYR A 26 -22.07 -14.29 -3.41
N GLU A 27 -21.45 -14.07 -4.57
CA GLU A 27 -20.09 -13.51 -4.66
C GLU A 27 -20.06 -12.09 -4.10
N LYS A 28 -21.02 -11.23 -4.48
CA LYS A 28 -21.12 -9.85 -3.99
C LYS A 28 -21.36 -9.81 -2.48
N LYS A 29 -22.24 -10.66 -1.96
CA LYS A 29 -22.48 -10.80 -0.52
C LYS A 29 -21.22 -11.22 0.23
N LEU A 30 -20.48 -12.20 -0.28
CA LEU A 30 -19.22 -12.64 0.32
C LEU A 30 -18.17 -11.52 0.32
N ILE A 31 -18.04 -10.78 -0.78
CA ILE A 31 -17.15 -9.62 -0.89
C ILE A 31 -17.50 -8.58 0.16
N ASN A 32 -18.78 -8.22 0.29
CA ASN A 32 -19.24 -7.24 1.27
C ASN A 32 -18.98 -7.69 2.71
N LEU A 33 -19.15 -8.97 3.02
CA LEU A 33 -18.81 -9.54 4.34
C LEU A 33 -17.30 -9.47 4.64
N ILE A 34 -16.45 -9.72 3.64
CA ILE A 34 -15.00 -9.58 3.78
C ILE A 34 -14.63 -8.11 4.03
N LEU A 35 -15.22 -7.18 3.29
CA LEU A 35 -14.94 -5.75 3.44
C LEU A 35 -15.38 -5.20 4.80
N SER A 36 -16.54 -5.61 5.31
CA SER A 36 -17.03 -5.16 6.61
C SER A 36 -16.24 -5.71 7.81
N ASN A 37 -15.53 -6.83 7.61
CA ASN A 37 -14.76 -7.52 8.67
C ASN A 37 -13.27 -7.65 8.29
N PHE A 38 -12.75 -6.70 7.50
CA PHE A 38 -11.47 -6.88 6.82
C PHE A 38 -10.29 -7.11 7.77
N ASP A 39 -10.19 -6.35 8.87
CA ASP A 39 -9.09 -6.48 9.82
C ASP A 39 -9.06 -7.87 10.47
N GLU A 40 -10.24 -8.41 10.84
CA GLU A 40 -10.36 -9.76 11.40
C GLU A 40 -9.95 -10.83 10.38
N VAL A 41 -10.37 -10.67 9.12
CA VAL A 41 -10.00 -11.57 8.02
C VAL A 41 -8.50 -11.50 7.74
N ALA A 42 -7.93 -10.30 7.67
CA ALA A 42 -6.51 -10.06 7.41
C ALA A 42 -5.62 -10.63 8.51
N GLN A 43 -6.03 -10.52 9.77
CA GLN A 43 -5.31 -11.04 10.93
C GLN A 43 -5.27 -12.59 10.96
N LYS A 44 -6.31 -13.27 10.47
CA LYS A 44 -6.34 -14.75 10.40
C LYS A 44 -5.55 -15.27 9.20
N GLY A 45 -4.70 -16.27 9.43
CA GLY A 45 -3.99 -17.03 8.40
C GLY A 45 -4.67 -18.35 8.02
N THR A 46 -3.93 -19.18 7.27
CA THR A 46 -4.37 -20.52 6.82
C THR A 46 -4.18 -21.62 7.86
N ALA A 47 -3.37 -21.38 8.91
CA ALA A 47 -3.11 -22.37 9.94
C ALA A 47 -4.43 -22.87 10.57
N GLY A 48 -4.66 -24.19 10.48
CA GLY A 48 -5.88 -24.83 10.98
C GLY A 48 -7.19 -24.41 10.29
N GLY A 49 -7.12 -23.81 9.10
CA GLY A 49 -8.28 -23.28 8.36
C GLY A 49 -8.88 -22.03 9.00
N GLY A 50 -8.10 -21.26 9.76
CA GLY A 50 -8.60 -20.15 10.58
C GLY A 50 -9.44 -19.13 9.80
N ARG A 51 -8.98 -18.73 8.62
CA ARG A 51 -9.75 -17.80 7.76
C ARG A 51 -11.03 -18.42 7.21
N ALA A 52 -11.00 -19.68 6.76
CA ALA A 52 -12.18 -20.38 6.26
C ALA A 52 -13.28 -20.53 7.34
N LYS A 53 -12.88 -20.86 8.58
CA LYS A 53 -13.80 -20.94 9.73
C LYS A 53 -14.41 -19.59 10.11
N LEU A 54 -13.60 -18.52 10.04
CA LEU A 54 -14.10 -17.16 10.27
C LEU A 54 -15.15 -16.80 9.22
N LEU A 55 -14.86 -17.06 7.93
CA LEU A 55 -15.82 -16.82 6.86
C LEU A 55 -17.10 -17.66 7.02
N ASP A 56 -17.02 -18.94 7.38
CA ASP A 56 -18.20 -19.77 7.70
C ASP A 56 -19.04 -19.14 8.82
N THR A 57 -18.39 -18.64 9.87
CA THR A 57 -19.08 -17.96 10.99
C THR A 57 -19.77 -16.69 10.52
N LEU A 58 -19.11 -15.87 9.70
CA LEU A 58 -19.67 -14.64 9.14
C LEU A 58 -20.83 -14.92 8.18
N ILE A 59 -20.71 -15.94 7.33
CA ILE A 59 -21.76 -16.36 6.40
C ILE A 59 -23.00 -16.81 7.18
N LYS A 60 -22.85 -17.65 8.21
CA LYS A 60 -23.97 -18.10 9.05
C LYS A 60 -24.63 -16.96 9.83
N ALA A 61 -23.86 -15.99 10.27
CA ALA A 61 -24.37 -14.88 11.09
C ALA A 61 -25.00 -13.74 10.25
N GLN A 62 -24.44 -13.45 9.08
CA GLN A 62 -24.73 -12.22 8.32
C GLN A 62 -24.95 -12.47 6.82
N GLY A 63 -24.86 -13.71 6.32
CA GLY A 63 -24.95 -14.02 4.88
C GLY A 63 -26.29 -13.66 4.24
N ASP A 64 -27.39 -13.91 4.93
CA ASP A 64 -28.73 -13.58 4.41
C ASP A 64 -28.97 -12.06 4.37
N SER A 65 -28.48 -11.34 5.38
CA SER A 65 -28.61 -9.88 5.52
C SER A 65 -27.51 -9.08 4.81
N ALA A 66 -26.47 -9.73 4.29
CA ALA A 66 -25.42 -9.08 3.52
C ALA A 66 -25.99 -8.47 2.23
N SER A 67 -25.53 -7.27 1.90
CA SER A 67 -25.92 -6.60 0.65
C SER A 67 -25.38 -7.35 -0.56
N SER A 68 -26.20 -7.49 -1.60
CA SER A 68 -25.77 -7.93 -2.94
C SER A 68 -25.43 -6.74 -3.85
N GLU A 69 -25.45 -5.51 -3.34
CA GLU A 69 -24.97 -4.36 -4.10
C GLU A 69 -23.45 -4.47 -4.30
N PRO A 70 -22.94 -4.11 -5.48
CA PRO A 70 -21.50 -4.08 -5.70
C PRO A 70 -20.87 -3.15 -4.66
N PRO A 71 -19.72 -3.53 -4.08
CA PRO A 71 -19.08 -2.74 -3.05
C PRO A 71 -18.86 -1.32 -3.58
N THR A 72 -19.26 -0.32 -2.79
CA THR A 72 -19.05 1.09 -3.12
C THR A 72 -17.56 1.35 -3.10
N THR A 73 -16.91 1.06 -4.21
CA THR A 73 -15.54 1.44 -4.50
C THR A 73 -15.58 2.93 -4.79
N ASN A 74 -15.59 3.74 -3.72
CA ASN A 74 -15.00 5.06 -3.78
C ASN A 74 -13.48 4.87 -3.89
N VAL A 75 -13.03 4.18 -4.93
CA VAL A 75 -11.69 4.41 -5.45
C VAL A 75 -11.77 5.86 -5.86
N LEU A 76 -11.04 6.70 -5.14
CA LEU A 76 -10.85 8.11 -5.46
C LEU A 76 -10.55 8.20 -6.96
N GLY A 77 -11.56 8.59 -7.73
CA GLY A 77 -11.51 8.94 -9.14
C GLY A 77 -10.95 7.86 -10.07
N GLU A 78 -11.80 7.43 -10.99
CA GLU A 78 -11.39 7.31 -12.39
C GLU A 78 -10.90 8.68 -12.92
N GLU A 79 -9.80 9.20 -12.38
CA GLU A 79 -8.99 10.22 -13.03
C GLU A 79 -7.72 9.50 -13.46
N SER A 80 -7.73 9.09 -14.72
CA SER A 80 -6.59 8.51 -15.43
C SER A 80 -5.41 9.48 -15.41
N GLY A 81 -4.56 9.40 -14.39
CA GLY A 81 -3.29 10.12 -14.31
C GLY A 81 -2.87 10.52 -12.89
N PHE A 82 -1.62 10.92 -12.75
CA PHE A 82 -1.14 11.60 -11.56
C PHE A 82 -1.84 12.97 -11.43
N PRO A 83 -2.12 13.45 -10.20
CA PRO A 83 -2.73 14.76 -9.98
C PRO A 83 -1.76 15.91 -10.30
N PHE A 84 -0.45 15.60 -10.40
CA PHE A 84 0.60 16.51 -10.81
C PHE A 84 1.26 16.06 -12.12
N THR A 85 1.81 17.03 -12.83
CA THR A 85 2.67 16.79 -13.99
C THR A 85 4.14 16.62 -13.60
N ARG A 86 4.58 17.25 -12.50
CA ARG A 86 5.92 17.10 -11.93
C ARG A 86 5.96 17.48 -10.44
N LEU A 87 7.01 17.03 -9.76
CA LEU A 87 7.42 17.59 -8.47
C LEU A 87 8.05 18.97 -8.70
N ASP A 88 7.86 19.88 -7.76
CA ASP A 88 8.47 21.21 -7.79
C ASP A 88 9.54 21.34 -6.71
N ARG A 89 9.17 21.11 -5.45
CA ARG A 89 10.09 21.20 -4.33
C ARG A 89 9.69 20.34 -3.15
N LEU A 90 10.68 20.03 -2.33
CA LEU A 90 10.52 19.35 -1.04
C LEU A 90 11.00 20.28 0.07
N GLU A 91 10.17 20.48 1.08
CA GLU A 91 10.51 21.18 2.31
C GLU A 91 10.54 20.19 3.47
N VAL A 92 11.62 20.20 4.24
CA VAL A 92 11.80 19.31 5.40
C VAL A 92 12.26 20.10 6.61
N GLU A 93 11.70 19.75 7.76
CA GLU A 93 12.12 20.27 9.05
C GLU A 93 11.86 19.18 10.09
N HIS A 94 12.74 19.07 11.10
CA HIS A 94 12.61 18.07 12.16
C HIS A 94 12.31 16.63 11.66
N PHE A 95 12.88 16.25 10.52
CA PHE A 95 12.69 14.95 9.88
C PHE A 95 14.02 14.22 9.76
N ARG A 96 14.16 13.04 10.39
CA ARG A 96 15.35 12.18 10.31
C ARG A 96 16.66 12.92 10.65
N GLY A 97 17.47 13.24 9.65
CA GLY A 97 18.73 13.98 9.80
C GLY A 97 18.59 15.50 9.74
N PHE A 98 17.43 16.02 9.28
CA PHE A 98 17.19 17.44 9.05
C PHE A 98 16.59 18.09 10.28
N SER A 99 17.41 18.85 11.01
CA SER A 99 16.97 19.52 12.25
C SER A 99 16.35 20.88 11.95
N ASN A 100 16.87 21.59 10.96
CA ASN A 100 16.39 22.90 10.53
C ASN A 100 15.50 22.74 9.29
N HIS A 101 14.78 23.81 8.97
CA HIS A 101 14.06 23.93 7.71
C HIS A 101 15.05 23.97 6.53
N GLU A 102 14.89 23.03 5.60
CA GLU A 102 15.65 22.91 4.36
C GLU A 102 14.68 22.75 3.19
N GLN A 103 15.03 23.33 2.04
CA GLN A 103 14.24 23.27 0.82
C GLN A 103 15.08 22.71 -0.33
N PHE A 104 14.53 21.76 -1.09
CA PHE A 104 15.18 21.10 -2.21
C PHE A 104 14.40 21.32 -3.50
N ASP A 105 15.08 21.79 -4.55
CA ASP A 105 14.52 21.94 -5.91
C ASP A 105 14.40 20.58 -6.61
N LEU A 106 13.17 20.21 -6.96
CA LEU A 106 12.79 19.01 -7.69
C LEU A 106 12.14 19.34 -9.05
N SER A 107 12.15 20.61 -9.47
CA SER A 107 11.49 21.11 -10.70
C SER A 107 12.10 20.57 -12.00
N LYS A 108 13.28 19.94 -11.91
CA LYS A 108 14.03 19.40 -13.05
C LYS A 108 13.56 17.98 -13.37
N SER A 109 13.67 17.58 -14.65
CA SER A 109 13.37 16.22 -15.08
C SER A 109 14.26 15.16 -14.42
N PHE A 110 15.47 15.54 -14.02
CA PHE A 110 16.40 14.70 -13.28
C PHE A 110 17.08 15.52 -12.18
N THR A 111 16.93 15.09 -10.93
CA THR A 111 17.63 15.65 -9.77
C THR A 111 18.55 14.59 -9.19
N PHE A 112 19.85 14.86 -9.18
CA PHE A 112 20.86 13.96 -8.62
C PHE A 112 21.21 14.37 -7.20
N ILE A 113 20.93 13.49 -6.24
CA ILE A 113 21.28 13.70 -4.82
C ILE A 113 22.57 12.93 -4.52
N TYR A 114 23.65 13.65 -4.23
CA TYR A 114 24.97 13.06 -3.93
C TYR A 114 25.63 13.78 -2.74
N GLY A 115 26.64 13.14 -2.16
CA GLY A 115 27.30 13.60 -0.94
C GLY A 115 27.84 12.44 -0.09
N PRO A 116 28.60 12.73 0.98
CA PRO A 116 29.22 11.70 1.82
C PRO A 116 28.19 10.84 2.56
N ASN A 117 28.63 9.72 3.11
CA ASN A 117 27.78 8.87 3.96
C ASN A 117 27.30 9.68 5.17
N GLY A 118 26.00 9.57 5.49
CA GLY A 118 25.38 10.35 6.56
C GLY A 118 24.96 11.77 6.18
N ALA A 119 25.22 12.26 4.96
CA ALA A 119 24.83 13.60 4.51
C ALA A 119 23.30 13.83 4.34
N GLY A 120 22.46 12.87 4.72
CA GLY A 120 21.00 12.99 4.60
C GLY A 120 20.40 12.58 3.26
N LYS A 121 21.19 12.05 2.31
CA LYS A 121 20.68 11.59 0.99
C LYS A 121 19.47 10.65 1.11
N SER A 122 19.61 9.59 1.92
CA SER A 122 18.52 8.65 2.19
C SER A 122 17.35 9.34 2.88
N SER A 123 17.61 10.28 3.79
CA SER A 123 16.56 11.05 4.46
C SER A 123 15.74 11.90 3.48
N ILE A 124 16.32 12.41 2.39
CA ILE A 124 15.59 13.13 1.33
C ILE A 124 14.67 12.16 0.58
N CYS A 125 15.18 11.02 0.15
CA CYS A 125 14.37 10.00 -0.51
C CYS A 125 13.24 9.49 0.39
N GLU A 126 13.53 9.23 1.67
CA GLU A 126 12.56 8.81 2.68
C GLU A 126 11.52 9.92 2.98
N ALA A 127 11.88 11.20 2.85
CA ALA A 127 10.94 12.31 3.00
C ALA A 127 9.95 12.38 1.83
N ILE A 128 10.43 12.18 0.60
CA ILE A 128 9.57 12.10 -0.60
C ILE A 128 8.67 10.85 -0.50
N GLU A 129 9.25 9.70 -0.12
CA GLU A 129 8.52 8.45 0.10
C GLU A 129 7.42 8.62 1.15
N TYR A 130 7.73 9.22 2.29
CA TYR A 130 6.75 9.45 3.33
C TYR A 130 5.67 10.46 2.93
N ALA A 131 6.02 11.53 2.21
CA ALA A 131 5.04 12.50 1.73
C ALA A 131 4.03 11.87 0.74
N MET A 132 4.51 10.99 -0.14
CA MET A 132 3.68 10.34 -1.15
C MET A 132 2.96 9.09 -0.64
N LEU A 133 3.57 8.30 0.26
CA LEU A 133 3.03 7.00 0.68
C LEU A 133 2.51 7.00 2.13
N GLY A 134 2.88 7.97 2.96
CA GLY A 134 2.56 7.95 4.40
C GLY A 134 3.28 6.85 5.20
N TYR A 135 4.13 6.05 4.55
CA TYR A 135 5.02 5.07 5.16
C TYR A 135 6.39 5.11 4.48
N ILE A 136 7.36 4.44 5.08
CA ILE A 136 8.72 4.28 4.56
C ILE A 136 9.05 2.78 4.54
N GLN A 137 9.43 2.24 3.40
CA GLN A 137 9.70 0.81 3.24
C GLN A 137 10.83 0.32 4.17
N GLU A 138 11.86 1.15 4.37
CA GLU A 138 12.97 0.85 5.28
C GLU A 138 12.51 0.77 6.75
N ALA A 139 11.52 1.58 7.15
CA ALA A 139 10.94 1.54 8.49
C ALA A 139 10.17 0.22 8.73
N ILE A 140 9.37 -0.20 7.74
CA ILE A 140 8.65 -1.48 7.76
C ILE A 140 9.65 -2.64 7.86
N SER A 141 10.69 -2.62 7.03
CA SER A 141 11.74 -3.64 6.99
C SER A 141 12.46 -3.78 8.34
N LYS A 142 12.70 -2.66 9.02
CA LYS A 142 13.31 -2.63 10.36
C LYS A 142 12.32 -2.83 11.51
N ARG A 143 11.02 -2.96 11.21
CA ARG A 143 9.94 -3.06 12.20
C ARG A 143 9.93 -1.90 13.20
N ILE A 144 10.25 -0.71 12.74
CA ILE A 144 10.24 0.52 13.55
C ILE A 144 8.93 1.26 13.27
N PRO A 145 8.14 1.60 14.30
CA PRO A 145 6.93 2.42 14.11
C PRO A 145 7.26 3.70 13.36
N ILE A 146 6.48 4.04 12.33
CA ILE A 146 6.78 5.15 11.42
C ILE A 146 7.02 6.46 12.18
N ASN A 147 6.22 6.72 13.21
CA ASN A 147 6.30 7.90 14.07
C ASN A 147 7.63 8.03 14.82
N GLU A 148 8.26 6.91 15.16
CA GLU A 148 9.60 6.88 15.75
C GLU A 148 10.67 6.98 14.66
N TYR A 149 10.46 6.32 13.53
CA TYR A 149 11.42 6.28 12.43
C TYR A 149 11.73 7.66 11.85
N ILE A 150 10.70 8.49 11.64
CA ILE A 150 10.83 9.83 11.05
C ILE A 150 11.28 10.91 12.04
N LYS A 151 11.31 10.59 13.34
CA LYS A 151 11.73 11.50 14.40
C LYS A 151 13.16 11.97 14.15
N ASN A 152 13.40 13.27 14.24
CA ASN A 152 14.74 13.80 14.06
C ASN A 152 15.67 13.37 15.21
N HIS A 153 16.89 12.96 14.84
CA HIS A 153 17.83 12.38 15.80
C HIS A 153 18.29 13.38 16.87
N PHE A 154 18.39 14.66 16.51
CA PHE A 154 18.96 15.71 17.36
C PHE A 154 17.88 16.44 18.18
N SER A 155 16.90 17.04 17.49
CA SER A 155 15.82 17.82 18.12
C SER A 155 14.81 16.95 18.88
N LYS A 156 14.76 15.64 18.61
CA LYS A 156 13.73 14.71 19.10
C LYS A 156 12.30 15.17 18.76
N ARG A 157 12.16 16.09 17.80
CA ARG A 157 10.89 16.50 17.22
C ARG A 157 10.62 15.72 15.96
N ARG A 158 9.41 15.89 15.45
CA ARG A 158 8.94 15.25 14.24
C ARG A 158 8.02 16.21 13.53
N GLN A 159 8.24 16.41 12.25
CA GLN A 159 7.35 17.16 11.38
C GLN A 159 7.28 16.46 10.03
N CYS A 160 6.09 16.48 9.44
CA CYS A 160 5.88 15.86 8.15
C CYS A 160 6.58 16.70 7.08
N PRO A 161 7.29 16.07 6.13
CA PRO A 161 7.81 16.77 4.97
C PRO A 161 6.67 17.35 4.15
N HIS A 162 6.90 18.51 3.54
CA HIS A 162 5.95 19.17 2.67
C HIS A 162 6.45 19.04 1.23
N LEU A 163 5.76 18.24 0.43
CA LEU A 163 6.10 18.00 -0.97
C LEU A 163 5.12 18.78 -1.84
N ILE A 164 5.64 19.63 -2.72
CA ILE A 164 4.85 20.44 -3.65
C ILE A 164 5.03 19.90 -5.06
N GLY A 165 3.93 19.77 -5.77
CA GLY A 165 3.88 19.45 -7.20
C GLY A 165 3.22 20.58 -8.00
N LEU A 166 3.33 20.48 -9.32
CA LEU A 166 2.56 21.33 -10.24
C LEU A 166 1.43 20.53 -10.87
N ASP A 167 0.23 21.09 -10.91
CA ASP A 167 -0.90 20.52 -11.62
C ASP A 167 -0.72 20.61 -13.15
N ARG A 168 -1.78 20.33 -13.91
CA ARG A 168 -1.76 20.42 -15.38
C ARG A 168 -1.74 21.86 -15.90
N ASP A 169 -2.20 22.80 -15.10
CA ASP A 169 -2.25 24.23 -15.40
C ASP A 169 -1.00 24.98 -14.91
N GLY A 170 -0.09 24.28 -14.21
CA GLY A 170 1.15 24.81 -13.69
C GLY A 170 1.03 25.45 -12.30
N ASN A 171 -0.08 25.26 -11.59
CA ASN A 171 -0.25 25.77 -10.23
C ASN A 171 0.42 24.85 -9.21
N GLU A 172 1.05 25.46 -8.20
CA GLU A 172 1.59 24.73 -7.05
C GLU A 172 0.46 24.18 -6.19
N PHE A 173 0.57 22.90 -5.82
CA PHE A 173 -0.30 22.28 -4.83
C PHE A 173 0.46 21.28 -3.95
N PRO A 174 0.07 21.12 -2.68
CA PRO A 174 0.68 20.14 -1.80
C PRO A 174 0.26 18.72 -2.20
N ILE A 175 1.24 17.83 -2.34
CA ILE A 175 0.98 16.41 -2.61
C ILE A 175 0.59 15.73 -1.30
N GLU A 176 -0.61 15.15 -1.28
CA GLU A 176 -1.10 14.34 -0.17
C GLU A 176 -0.71 12.87 -0.35
N ALA A 177 -0.57 12.14 0.75
CA ALA A 177 -0.18 10.74 0.70
C ALA A 177 -1.28 9.89 0.04
N ASN A 178 -0.93 9.22 -1.05
CA ASN A 178 -1.79 8.27 -1.75
C ASN A 178 -0.98 7.03 -2.18
N PRO A 179 -0.87 6.01 -1.31
CA PRO A 179 -0.10 4.80 -1.59
C PRO A 179 -0.45 4.11 -2.90
N SER A 180 -1.74 4.01 -3.20
CA SER A 180 -2.20 3.28 -4.38
C SER A 180 -1.80 3.96 -5.67
N GLN A 181 -1.83 5.29 -5.68
CA GLN A 181 -1.43 6.08 -6.84
C GLN A 181 0.09 6.18 -6.98
N PHE A 182 0.83 6.18 -5.87
CA PHE A 182 2.25 6.59 -5.86
C PHE A 182 3.25 5.47 -5.55
N ALA A 183 2.82 4.27 -5.13
CA ALA A 183 3.74 3.18 -4.75
C ALA A 183 4.75 2.83 -5.87
N PHE A 184 4.34 2.94 -7.13
CA PHE A 184 5.17 2.64 -8.30
C PHE A 184 6.16 3.75 -8.68
N CYS A 185 6.07 4.93 -8.07
CA CYS A 185 7.04 6.01 -8.28
C CYS A 185 8.40 5.71 -7.64
N PHE A 186 8.46 4.77 -6.69
CA PHE A 186 9.66 4.45 -5.92
C PHE A 186 10.30 3.17 -6.43
N ILE A 187 11.43 3.32 -7.13
CA ILE A 187 12.21 2.20 -7.65
C ILE A 187 13.50 2.10 -6.85
N GLU A 188 13.61 1.06 -6.02
CA GLU A 188 14.82 0.75 -5.28
C GLU A 188 15.72 -0.22 -6.06
N LYS A 189 17.03 -0.05 -5.91
CA LYS A 189 18.02 -0.96 -6.53
C LYS A 189 17.79 -2.42 -6.13
N SER A 190 17.48 -2.67 -4.85
CA SER A 190 17.16 -4.01 -4.33
C SER A 190 16.02 -4.68 -5.10
N ARG A 191 14.96 -3.92 -5.44
CA ARG A 191 13.80 -4.42 -6.21
C ARG A 191 14.20 -4.77 -7.65
N ILE A 192 15.00 -3.93 -8.30
CA ILE A 192 15.54 -4.20 -9.65
C ILE A 192 16.47 -5.42 -9.63
N ASP A 193 17.39 -5.49 -8.68
CA ASP A 193 18.38 -6.58 -8.57
C ASP A 193 17.70 -7.94 -8.34
N ARG A 194 16.56 -7.95 -7.61
CA ARG A 194 15.76 -9.16 -7.39
C ARG A 194 15.02 -9.60 -8.66
N PHE A 195 14.51 -8.66 -9.45
CA PHE A 195 13.93 -8.91 -10.76
C PHE A 195 14.95 -9.47 -11.76
N GLY A 196 16.17 -8.95 -11.78
CA GLY A 196 17.23 -9.41 -12.70
C GLY A 196 17.60 -10.90 -12.56
N ARG A 197 17.19 -11.58 -11.49
CA ARG A 197 17.45 -13.01 -11.23
C ARG A 197 16.28 -13.94 -11.57
N LEU A 198 15.21 -13.42 -12.18
CA LEU A 198 13.97 -14.15 -12.45
C LEU A 198 14.14 -15.43 -13.28
N SER A 199 15.11 -15.47 -14.20
CA SER A 199 15.28 -16.55 -15.17
C SER A 199 15.66 -17.91 -14.58
N ALA A 200 16.00 -17.99 -13.29
CA ALA A 200 16.34 -19.23 -12.59
C ALA A 200 15.26 -19.69 -11.58
N ASN A 201 14.16 -18.94 -11.43
CA ASN A 201 13.19 -19.13 -10.36
C ASN A 201 11.99 -19.98 -10.79
N THR A 202 11.37 -20.65 -9.82
CA THR A 202 10.09 -21.36 -9.98
C THR A 202 8.92 -20.37 -10.19
N PRO A 203 7.76 -20.81 -10.73
CA PRO A 203 6.59 -19.93 -10.91
C PRO A 203 6.12 -19.23 -9.64
N ALA A 204 6.20 -19.92 -8.48
CA ALA A 204 5.83 -19.34 -7.18
C ALA A 204 6.79 -18.22 -6.76
N GLU A 205 8.09 -18.41 -6.97
CA GLU A 205 9.13 -17.40 -6.70
C GLU A 205 9.01 -16.23 -7.68
N ILE A 206 8.67 -16.47 -8.95
CA ILE A 206 8.38 -15.41 -9.93
C ILE A 206 7.20 -14.55 -9.46
N GLN A 207 6.11 -15.16 -9.01
CA GLN A 207 4.96 -14.43 -8.48
C GLN A 207 5.33 -13.58 -7.25
N GLU A 208 6.21 -14.07 -6.37
CA GLU A 208 6.71 -13.29 -5.23
C GLU A 208 7.59 -12.13 -5.65
N VAL A 209 8.48 -12.33 -6.62
CA VAL A 209 9.34 -11.27 -7.15
C VAL A 209 8.51 -10.20 -7.87
N LEU A 210 7.48 -10.60 -8.62
CA LEU A 210 6.55 -9.66 -9.25
C LEU A 210 5.74 -8.88 -8.20
N ALA A 211 5.21 -9.56 -7.19
CA ALA A 211 4.49 -8.90 -6.10
C ALA A 211 5.39 -7.87 -5.38
N ASP A 212 6.66 -8.21 -5.15
CA ASP A 212 7.65 -7.34 -4.52
C ASP A 212 8.02 -6.14 -5.41
N LEU A 213 8.27 -6.38 -6.70
CA LEU A 213 8.54 -5.31 -7.68
C LEU A 213 7.40 -4.29 -7.71
N PHE A 214 6.16 -4.79 -7.65
CA PHE A 214 4.96 -3.98 -7.75
C PHE A 214 4.42 -3.50 -6.38
N GLY A 215 5.13 -3.75 -5.27
CA GLY A 215 4.67 -3.34 -3.93
C GLY A 215 3.37 -4.02 -3.46
N LEU A 216 3.01 -5.14 -4.09
CA LEU A 216 1.86 -5.99 -3.81
C LEU A 216 2.20 -7.15 -2.85
N THR A 217 3.36 -7.15 -2.19
CA THR A 217 3.79 -8.25 -1.31
C THR A 217 2.77 -8.57 -0.22
N GLU A 218 2.32 -7.55 0.52
CA GLU A 218 1.33 -7.71 1.60
C GLU A 218 -0.02 -8.20 1.07
N PHE A 219 -0.44 -7.70 -0.10
CA PHE A 219 -1.66 -8.14 -0.78
C PHE A 219 -1.55 -9.59 -1.28
N ASN A 220 -0.43 -9.94 -1.89
CA ASN A 220 -0.15 -11.31 -2.35
C ASN A 220 -0.15 -12.29 -1.16
N ASP A 221 0.44 -11.90 -0.03
CA ASP A 221 0.41 -12.68 1.21
C ASP A 221 -1.00 -12.77 1.80
N PHE A 222 -1.79 -11.71 1.70
CA PHE A 222 -3.20 -11.73 2.07
C PHE A 222 -3.99 -12.71 1.19
N VAL A 223 -3.87 -12.67 -0.13
CA VAL A 223 -4.58 -13.56 -1.06
C VAL A 223 -4.16 -15.02 -0.87
N LYS A 224 -2.86 -15.30 -0.70
CA LYS A 224 -2.33 -16.65 -0.42
C LYS A 224 -2.91 -17.28 0.85
N LYS A 225 -3.44 -16.48 1.77
CA LYS A 225 -4.03 -16.96 3.02
C LYS A 225 -5.51 -17.40 2.89
N PHE A 226 -6.10 -17.33 1.70
CA PHE A 226 -7.39 -17.98 1.42
C PHE A 226 -7.18 -19.46 1.06
N THR A 227 -8.03 -20.33 1.59
CA THR A 227 -7.96 -21.77 1.30
C THR A 227 -8.51 -22.04 -0.11
N PRO A 228 -7.86 -22.90 -0.93
CA PRO A 228 -8.34 -23.22 -2.29
C PRO A 228 -9.74 -23.84 -2.32
N ASN A 229 -10.13 -24.51 -1.25
CA ASN A 229 -11.43 -25.11 -1.08
C ASN A 229 -12.00 -24.74 0.30
N ILE A 230 -13.04 -23.91 0.30
CA ILE A 230 -13.72 -23.48 1.52
C ILE A 230 -14.81 -24.47 1.94
N THR A 231 -15.29 -25.32 1.01
CA THR A 231 -16.39 -26.28 1.22
C THR A 231 -16.10 -27.28 2.33
N SER A 232 -14.83 -27.66 2.56
CA SER A 232 -14.46 -28.54 3.67
C SER A 232 -14.60 -27.90 5.06
N TYR A 233 -14.86 -26.59 5.12
CA TYR A 233 -15.01 -25.82 6.35
C TYR A 233 -16.40 -25.18 6.49
N ILE A 234 -17.19 -25.18 5.41
CA ILE A 234 -18.57 -24.71 5.43
C ILE A 234 -19.45 -25.92 5.73
N ASP A 235 -20.03 -25.91 6.92
CA ASP A 235 -21.02 -26.92 7.28
C ASP A 235 -22.31 -26.61 6.52
N THR A 236 -22.49 -27.25 5.37
CA THR A 236 -23.67 -27.09 4.49
C THR A 236 -24.86 -27.93 4.95
N PHE A 237 -24.67 -28.74 6.00
CA PHE A 237 -25.72 -29.53 6.62
C PHE A 237 -25.94 -29.00 8.04
N GLY A 238 -27.05 -28.26 8.21
CA GLY A 238 -27.75 -28.21 9.48
C GLY A 238 -28.57 -29.47 9.68
#